data_AF-A0A924UKS8-F1
#
_entry.id   AF-A0A924UKS8-F1
#
_cell.length_a   1.000
_cell.length_b   1.000
_cell.length_c   1.000
_cell.angle_alpha   90.00
_cell.angle_beta   90.00
_cell.angle_gamma   90.00
#
_symmetry.space_group_name_H-M   'P 1'
#
loop_
_entity.id
_entity.type
_entity.pdbx_description
1 polymer ?
#
loop_
_entity_poly.entity_id
_entity_poly.type
_entity_poly.pdbx_seq_one_letter_code
_entity_poly.pdbx_strand_id
1 'polypeptide(L)'
;MKKLYSIDNRDLDYKAFIYVDSIRNGMAFGGCRFAPTVTEEEVTQLAQCMSLKLAPHGLPVGGAKGGLAVDPKNPKIFEILADFASQMKPLLSETVVLGKDLGASNEMMDHI
;
A
#
# COMPACT_ATOMS: atom_id res chain seq x y z
N MET A 1 5.20 -11.71 -10.70
CA MET A 1 3.99 -11.02 -11.20
C MET A 1 4.15 -9.54 -10.87
N LYS A 2 4.04 -8.66 -11.88
CA LYS A 2 3.98 -7.21 -11.69
C LYS A 2 2.54 -6.78 -11.88
N LYS A 3 1.91 -6.19 -10.87
CA LYS A 3 0.48 -5.86 -10.93
C LYS A 3 0.14 -4.65 -10.08
N LEU A 4 -0.68 -3.77 -10.66
CA LEU A 4 -1.31 -2.65 -9.99
C LEU A 4 -2.72 -3.04 -9.54
N TYR A 5 -3.09 -2.59 -8.35
CA TYR A 5 -4.43 -2.58 -7.80
C TYR A 5 -4.75 -1.13 -7.44
N SER A 6 -5.89 -0.62 -7.88
CA SER A 6 -6.29 0.76 -7.62
C SER A 6 -7.75 0.85 -7.17
N ILE A 7 -8.03 1.85 -6.35
CA ILE A 7 -9.37 2.27 -5.93
C ILE A 7 -9.52 3.73 -6.31
N ASP A 8 -10.69 4.07 -6.86
CA ASP A 8 -11.16 5.44 -7.07
C ASP A 8 -12.56 5.51 -6.46
N ASN A 9 -12.63 5.84 -5.17
CA ASN A 9 -13.88 5.89 -4.41
C ASN A 9 -14.41 7.32 -4.39
N ARG A 10 -15.54 7.54 -5.07
CA ARG A 10 -16.17 8.86 -5.21
C ARG A 10 -17.03 9.27 -4.02
N ASP A 11 -17.50 8.30 -3.22
CA ASP A 11 -18.36 8.57 -2.06
C ASP A 11 -17.54 9.07 -0.87
N LEU A 12 -16.35 8.50 -0.68
CA LEU A 12 -15.39 8.89 0.35
C LEU A 12 -14.29 9.83 -0.15
N ASP A 13 -14.31 10.18 -1.44
CA ASP A 13 -13.37 11.10 -2.12
C ASP A 13 -11.90 10.76 -1.87
N TYR A 14 -11.49 9.54 -2.25
CA TYR A 14 -10.10 9.13 -2.16
C TYR A 14 -9.69 8.18 -3.29
N LYS A 15 -8.37 8.16 -3.56
CA LYS A 15 -7.74 7.16 -4.42
C LYS A 15 -6.71 6.37 -3.65
N ALA A 16 -6.57 5.09 -3.98
CA ALA A 16 -5.57 4.23 -3.38
C ALA A 16 -4.91 3.34 -4.44
N PHE A 17 -3.67 2.98 -4.18
CA PHE A 17 -2.85 2.15 -5.05
C PHE A 17 -2.08 1.13 -4.23
N ILE A 18 -2.07 -0.12 -4.68
CA ILE A 18 -1.08 -1.12 -4.27
C ILE A 18 -0.40 -1.61 -5.54
N TYR A 19 0.91 -1.45 -5.62
CA TYR A 19 1.71 -2.06 -6.68
C TYR A 19 2.56 -3.19 -6.10
N VAL A 20 2.46 -4.37 -6.70
CA VAL A 20 3.31 -5.52 -6.40
C VAL A 20 4.31 -5.67 -7.54
N ASP A 21 5.59 -5.46 -7.25
CA ASP A 21 6.66 -5.58 -8.26
C ASP A 21 7.22 -7.01 -8.33
N SER A 22 7.40 -7.64 -7.17
CA SER A 22 7.83 -9.03 -7.09
C SER A 22 7.14 -9.75 -5.95
N ILE A 23 7.01 -11.08 -6.09
CA ILE A 23 6.51 -11.97 -5.06
C ILE A 23 7.58 -13.04 -4.87
N ARG A 24 7.94 -13.31 -3.61
CA ARG A 24 8.82 -14.43 -3.23
C ARG A 24 8.15 -15.19 -2.09
N ASN A 25 8.14 -16.51 -2.18
CA ASN A 25 7.44 -17.40 -1.24
C ASN A 25 6.00 -16.95 -0.92
N GLY A 26 5.27 -16.52 -1.96
CA GLY A 26 3.88 -16.07 -1.83
C GLY A 26 3.70 -14.67 -1.23
N MET A 27 4.77 -14.00 -0.79
CA MET A 27 4.67 -12.72 -0.08
C MET A 27 5.37 -11.56 -0.80
N ALA A 28 4.86 -10.34 -0.57
CA ALA A 28 5.46 -9.08 -0.99
C ALA A 28 5.27 -7.99 0.09
N PHE A 29 6.34 -7.28 0.44
CA PHE A 29 6.37 -6.38 1.60
C PHE A 29 6.61 -4.94 1.15
N GLY A 30 5.99 -3.98 1.83
CA GLY A 30 6.06 -2.56 1.47
C GLY A 30 5.56 -1.63 2.57
N GLY A 31 5.90 -0.35 2.48
CA GLY A 31 5.22 0.67 3.29
C GLY A 31 3.92 1.15 2.64
N CYS A 32 2.98 1.68 3.42
CA CYS A 32 1.79 2.40 2.95
C CYS A 32 1.94 3.91 3.20
N ARG A 33 1.92 4.71 2.14
CA ARG A 33 2.12 6.18 2.19
C ARG A 33 0.78 6.92 2.14
N PHE A 34 0.66 7.99 2.91
CA PHE A 34 -0.52 8.84 2.94
C PHE A 34 -0.12 10.28 2.65
N ALA A 35 -0.55 10.81 1.51
CA ALA A 35 -0.46 12.23 1.20
C ALA A 35 -1.45 12.56 0.08
N PRO A 36 -2.04 13.77 0.03
CA PRO A 36 -2.94 14.16 -1.06
C PRO A 36 -2.32 14.08 -2.47
N THR A 37 -0.99 14.10 -2.55
CA THR A 37 -0.22 14.09 -3.80
C THR A 37 0.25 12.70 -4.24
N VAL A 38 -0.12 11.63 -3.51
CA VAL A 38 0.29 10.27 -3.89
C VAL A 38 -0.24 9.94 -5.29
N THR A 39 0.66 9.45 -6.16
CA THR A 39 0.31 9.01 -7.51
C THR A 39 0.61 7.53 -7.71
N GLU A 40 -0.07 6.93 -8.68
CA GLU A 40 0.20 5.57 -9.15
C GLU A 40 1.67 5.39 -9.56
N GLU A 41 2.22 6.37 -10.28
CA GLU A 41 3.59 6.35 -10.77
C GLU A 41 4.60 6.30 -9.61
N GLU A 42 4.40 7.14 -8.59
CA GLU A 42 5.24 7.14 -7.39
C GLU A 42 5.17 5.78 -6.67
N VAL A 43 3.97 5.24 -6.46
CA VAL A 43 3.77 3.95 -5.78
C VAL A 43 4.45 2.82 -6.55
N THR A 44 4.36 2.84 -7.88
CA THR A 44 5.00 1.85 -8.76
C THR A 44 6.53 1.90 -8.64
N GLN A 45 7.12 3.09 -8.72
CA GLN A 45 8.57 3.27 -8.59
C GLN A 45 9.06 2.84 -7.19
N LEU A 46 8.33 3.20 -6.14
CA LEU A 46 8.69 2.82 -4.76
C LEU A 46 8.58 1.31 -4.52
N ALA A 47 7.63 0.61 -5.14
CA ALA A 47 7.53 -0.85 -5.05
C ALA A 47 8.71 -1.55 -5.73
N GLN A 48 9.18 -1.03 -6.87
CA GLN A 48 10.40 -1.51 -7.53
C GLN A 48 11.62 -1.32 -6.63
N CYS A 49 11.74 -0.15 -5.99
CA CYS A 49 12.76 0.12 -4.99
C CYS A 49 12.69 -0.87 -3.81
N MET A 50 11.48 -1.28 -3.37
CA MET A 50 11.34 -2.31 -2.33
C MET A 50 11.88 -3.67 -2.78
N SER A 51 11.60 -4.12 -4.01
CA SER A 51 12.18 -5.36 -4.54
C SER A 51 13.70 -5.30 -4.56
N LEU A 52 14.27 -4.18 -5.03
CA LEU A 52 15.72 -3.98 -5.08
C LEU A 52 16.35 -3.89 -3.70
N LYS A 53 15.67 -3.28 -2.72
CA LYS A 53 16.12 -3.18 -1.34
C LYS A 53 16.15 -4.55 -0.66
N LEU A 54 15.15 -5.39 -0.90
CA LEU A 54 15.01 -6.69 -0.23
C LEU A 54 15.89 -7.77 -0.87
N ALA A 55 16.21 -7.67 -2.16
CA ALA A 55 16.97 -8.69 -2.90
C ALA A 55 18.37 -9.00 -2.32
N PRO A 56 19.22 -8.02 -1.96
CA PRO A 56 20.55 -8.29 -1.39
C PRO A 56 20.50 -8.98 -0.03
N HIS A 57 19.42 -8.79 0.73
CA HIS A 57 19.30 -9.34 2.08
C HIS A 57 18.84 -10.81 2.08
N GLY A 58 18.65 -11.42 0.91
CA GLY A 58 18.22 -12.83 0.80
C GLY A 58 16.87 -13.10 1.45
N LEU A 59 16.07 -12.06 1.67
CA LEU A 59 14.79 -12.20 2.36
C LEU A 59 13.81 -12.97 1.48
N PRO A 60 13.04 -13.92 2.04
CA PRO A 60 12.08 -14.73 1.30
C PRO A 60 10.79 -13.95 0.97
N VAL A 61 10.89 -12.65 0.70
CA VAL A 61 9.77 -11.75 0.40
C VAL A 61 10.05 -10.91 -0.83
N GLY A 62 9.01 -10.64 -1.61
CA GLY A 62 9.07 -9.70 -2.73
C GLY A 62 8.84 -8.25 -2.30
N GLY A 63 8.81 -7.34 -3.27
CA GLY A 63 8.58 -5.92 -3.07
C GLY A 63 7.18 -5.49 -3.48
N ALA A 64 6.51 -4.75 -2.59
CA ALA A 64 5.26 -4.07 -2.85
C ALA A 64 5.30 -2.64 -2.30
N LYS A 65 4.30 -1.84 -2.66
CA LYS A 65 4.06 -0.52 -2.05
C LYS A 65 2.58 -0.20 -2.04
N GLY A 66 2.11 0.33 -0.93
CA GLY A 66 0.79 0.96 -0.80
C GLY A 66 0.90 2.48 -0.80
N GLY A 67 -0.14 3.14 -1.30
CA GLY A 67 -0.29 4.58 -1.23
C GLY A 67 -1.76 5.01 -1.30
N LEU A 68 -2.18 5.90 -0.40
CA LEU A 68 -3.48 6.55 -0.43
C LEU A 68 -3.31 8.05 -0.69
N ALA A 69 -4.02 8.55 -1.71
CA ALA A 69 -4.09 9.95 -2.06
C ALA A 69 -5.09 10.69 -1.16
N VAL A 70 -4.74 10.80 0.13
CA VAL A 70 -5.58 11.40 1.17
C VAL A 70 -4.71 12.18 2.16
N ASP A 71 -5.23 13.27 2.71
CA ASP A 71 -4.61 13.95 3.86
C ASP A 71 -4.69 13.01 5.09
N PRO A 72 -3.56 12.68 5.75
CA PRO A 72 -3.57 11.91 7.00
C PRO A 72 -4.46 12.49 8.10
N LYS A 73 -4.78 13.79 8.04
CA LYS A 73 -5.65 14.50 8.98
C LYS A 73 -7.12 14.56 8.54
N ASN A 74 -7.49 13.87 7.45
CA ASN A 74 -8.86 13.83 6.99
C ASN A 74 -9.76 13.28 8.12
N PRO A 75 -10.86 13.97 8.50
CA PRO A 75 -11.74 13.52 9.58
C PRO A 75 -12.36 12.14 9.33
N LYS A 76 -12.42 11.69 8.07
CA LYS A 76 -12.92 10.37 7.67
C LYS A 76 -11.82 9.32 7.49
N ILE A 77 -10.59 9.57 7.94
CA ILE A 77 -9.45 8.70 7.64
C ILE A 77 -9.70 7.23 8.01
N PHE A 78 -10.32 6.95 9.17
CA PHE A 78 -10.61 5.58 9.59
C PHE A 78 -11.75 4.90 8.80
N GLU A 79 -12.72 5.67 8.32
CA GLU A 79 -13.77 5.19 7.41
C GLU A 79 -13.17 4.81 6.04
N ILE A 80 -12.28 5.67 5.53
CA ILE A 80 -11.51 5.43 4.31
C ILE A 80 -10.64 4.18 4.44
N LEU A 81 -9.96 4.01 5.57
CA LEU A 81 -9.10 2.85 5.83
C LEU A 81 -9.90 1.55 5.90
N ALA A 82 -11.06 1.55 6.55
CA ALA A 82 -11.95 0.39 6.60
C ALA A 82 -12.46 -0.01 5.20
N ASP A 83 -12.84 0.97 4.38
CA ASP A 83 -13.24 0.74 3.00
C ASP A 83 -12.08 0.20 2.14
N PHE A 84 -10.90 0.82 2.24
CA PHE A 84 -9.67 0.38 1.57
C PHE A 84 -9.30 -1.07 1.94
N ALA A 85 -9.27 -1.38 3.23
CA ALA A 85 -8.92 -2.71 3.74
C ALA A 85 -9.94 -3.77 3.27
N SER A 86 -11.23 -3.44 3.27
CA SER A 86 -12.29 -4.31 2.77
C SER A 86 -12.12 -4.64 1.28
N GLN A 87 -11.89 -3.62 0.45
CA GLN A 87 -11.72 -3.79 -1.00
C GLN A 87 -10.42 -4.51 -1.36
N MET A 88 -9.34 -4.28 -0.60
CA MET A 88 -8.03 -4.90 -0.83
C MET A 88 -7.84 -6.21 -0.06
N LYS A 89 -8.84 -6.68 0.69
CA LYS A 89 -8.76 -7.84 1.57
C LYS A 89 -8.12 -9.07 0.92
N PRO A 90 -8.51 -9.51 -0.29
CA PRO A 90 -7.91 -10.71 -0.90
C PRO A 90 -6.39 -10.59 -1.11
N LEU A 91 -5.90 -9.36 -1.33
CA LEU A 91 -4.48 -9.09 -1.51
C LEU A 91 -3.75 -8.99 -0.17
N LEU A 92 -4.31 -8.23 0.78
CA LEU A 92 -3.71 -7.94 2.08
C LEU A 92 -3.69 -9.17 3.01
N SER A 93 -4.68 -10.05 2.92
CA SER A 93 -4.76 -11.24 3.79
C SER A 93 -3.85 -12.39 3.37
N GLU A 94 -3.36 -12.39 2.12
CA GLU A 94 -2.67 -13.55 1.55
C GLU A 94 -1.27 -13.23 1.02
N THR A 95 -1.10 -12.07 0.37
CA THR A 95 0.09 -11.81 -0.46
C THR A 95 0.88 -10.60 -0.01
N VAL A 96 0.22 -9.51 0.38
CA VAL A 96 0.87 -8.22 0.61
C VAL A 96 0.81 -7.85 2.08
N VAL A 97 1.99 -7.55 2.65
CA VAL A 97 2.10 -6.99 4.00
C VAL A 97 2.53 -5.52 3.89
N LEU A 98 1.68 -4.63 4.39
CA LEU A 98 1.94 -3.18 4.43
C LEU A 98 2.37 -2.74 5.82
N GLY A 99 3.48 -2.01 5.90
CA GLY A 99 3.94 -1.33 7.10
C GLY A 99 3.79 0.19 7.00
N LYS A 100 4.25 0.90 8.04
CA LYS A 100 4.23 2.37 8.09
C LYS A 100 5.16 3.01 7.06
N ASP A 101 4.70 4.08 6.40
CA ASP A 101 5.52 4.99 5.58
C ASP A 101 5.18 6.44 5.95
N LEU A 102 5.61 7.40 5.13
CA LEU A 102 5.27 8.82 5.23
C LEU A 102 3.75 9.02 5.35
N GLY A 103 3.36 9.82 6.35
CA GLY A 103 1.97 10.17 6.62
C GLY A 103 1.18 9.11 7.38
N ALA A 104 1.70 7.89 7.55
CA ALA A 104 1.04 6.85 8.32
C ALA A 104 1.32 7.01 9.82
N SER A 105 0.28 6.89 10.65
CA SER A 105 0.40 6.68 12.11
C SER A 105 0.28 5.18 12.44
N ASN A 106 0.64 4.77 13.66
CA ASN A 106 0.44 3.38 14.08
C ASN A 106 -1.06 3.04 14.14
N GLU A 107 -1.87 3.95 14.69
CA GLU A 107 -3.33 3.78 14.76
C GLU A 107 -3.96 3.59 13.38
N MET A 108 -3.49 4.32 12.36
CA MET A 108 -3.94 4.10 10.97
C MET A 108 -3.57 2.71 10.45
N MET A 109 -2.38 2.22 10.78
CA MET A 109 -1.95 0.88 10.35
C MET A 109 -2.74 -0.23 11.05
N ASP A 110 -3.22 -0.02 12.28
CA ASP A 110 -4.08 -0.98 12.98
C ASP A 110 -5.46 -1.17 12.32
N HIS A 111 -5.82 -0.30 11.35
CA HIS A 111 -7.07 -0.36 10.58
C HIS A 111 -6.90 -0.94 9.16
N ILE A 112 -5.70 -1.39 8.79
CA ILE A 112 -5.38 -2.04 7.50
C ILE A 112 -5.02 -3.51 7.73
#